data_AF-A0A6J8BT13-F1
#
_entry.id   AF-A0A6J8BT13-F1
#
_cell.length_a   1.000
_cell.length_b   1.000
_cell.length_c   1.000
_cell.angle_alpha   90.00
_cell.angle_beta   90.00
_cell.angle_gamma   90.00
#
_symmetry.space_group_name_H-M   'P 1'
#
loop_
_entity.id
_entity.type
_entity.pdbx_description
1 polymer ?
#
loop_
_entity_poly.entity_id
_entity_poly.type
_entity_poly.pdbx_seq_one_letter_code
_entity_poly.pdbx_strand_id
1 'polypeptide(L)'
;MVVKLAPKKVANIVELCRTLLMKCFVTIREFAQLIGKLVASEHGVLYAPVFYKTLEIQKDVELKLNKGNFDARIILSNESKQCINWWIENIHDSYKPIVFKLPDRKIESDSSMLGYGALDVTNNLTLSGVWSLSERNKHINFLELKAAFLALKAFCDRTRNEHFPKPYKPVKKGTIAKWIKQVLILAGIDMTIFTPHSTRGAATSYVSGRIPIATILRTAGWRKDSVFRKFYQRPITNDSSFSKEILLIREIR
;
A
#
# COMPACT_ATOMS: atom_id res chain seq x y z
N MET A 1 -3.62 -17.01 24.95
CA MET A 1 -2.15 -16.96 24.85
C MET A 1 -1.74 -15.81 23.94
N VAL A 2 -0.79 -14.96 24.36
CA VAL A 2 -0.34 -13.77 23.62
C VAL A 2 1.17 -13.80 23.45
N VAL A 3 1.68 -13.20 22.38
CA VAL A 3 3.10 -12.96 22.13
C VAL A 3 3.42 -11.51 22.46
N LYS A 4 4.47 -11.28 23.24
CA LYS A 4 5.02 -9.96 23.56
C LYS A 4 6.48 -9.89 23.14
N LEU A 5 6.97 -8.68 22.88
CA LEU A 5 8.39 -8.45 22.64
C LEU A 5 9.19 -8.54 23.95
N ALA A 6 10.45 -8.99 23.87
CA ALA A 6 11.35 -8.96 25.00
C ALA A 6 11.63 -7.51 25.45
N PRO A 7 11.67 -7.20 26.76
CA PRO A 7 11.87 -5.83 27.26
C PRO A 7 13.09 -5.13 26.68
N LYS A 8 14.20 -5.86 26.50
CA LYS A 8 15.43 -5.35 25.88
C LYS A 8 15.21 -4.89 24.43
N LYS A 9 14.40 -5.64 23.66
CA LYS A 9 14.07 -5.30 22.27
C LYS A 9 13.15 -4.09 22.20
N VAL A 10 12.21 -3.99 23.13
CA VAL A 10 11.33 -2.82 23.28
C VAL A 10 12.16 -1.57 23.55
N ALA A 11 13.04 -1.61 24.56
CA ALA A 11 13.91 -0.49 24.91
C ALA A 11 14.78 -0.02 23.71
N ASN A 12 15.36 -0.97 22.97
CA ASN A 12 16.17 -0.65 21.77
C ASN A 12 15.35 0.07 20.69
N ILE A 13 14.10 -0.35 20.45
CA ILE A 13 13.25 0.29 19.45
C ILE A 13 12.84 1.70 19.90
N VAL A 14 12.45 1.86 21.16
CA VAL A 14 12.09 3.16 21.73
C VAL A 14 13.25 4.15 21.64
N GLU A 15 14.45 3.72 21.98
CA GLU A 15 15.66 4.52 21.87
C GLU A 15 15.88 4.99 20.42
N LEU A 16 15.82 4.09 19.44
CA LEU A 16 15.99 4.44 18.03
C LEU A 16 14.92 5.39 17.51
N CYS A 17 13.66 5.18 17.89
CA CYS A 17 12.57 6.07 17.56
C CYS A 17 12.85 7.48 18.07
N ARG A 18 13.25 7.62 19.34
CA ARG A 18 13.61 8.91 19.95
C ARG A 18 14.83 9.53 19.26
N THR A 19 15.88 8.76 18.98
CA THR A 19 17.06 9.25 18.27
C THR A 19 16.72 9.79 16.88
N LEU A 20 15.86 9.11 16.12
CA LEU A 20 15.43 9.60 14.80
C LEU A 20 14.57 10.87 14.91
N LEU A 21 13.69 10.97 15.91
CA LEU A 21 12.84 12.16 16.09
C LEU A 21 13.62 13.41 16.52
N MET A 22 14.75 13.25 17.21
CA MET A 22 15.62 14.37 17.61
C MET A 22 16.43 14.95 16.44
N LYS A 23 16.54 14.24 15.31
CA LYS A 23 17.32 14.70 14.16
C LYS A 23 16.50 15.63 13.27
N CYS A 24 17.08 16.74 12.84
CA CYS A 24 16.47 17.62 11.83
C CYS A 24 16.37 16.95 10.46
N PHE A 25 17.35 16.11 10.12
CA PHE A 25 17.40 15.32 8.90
C PHE A 25 17.89 13.91 9.20
N VAL A 26 17.37 12.93 8.48
CA VAL A 26 17.78 11.52 8.59
C VAL A 26 18.15 11.01 7.21
N THR A 27 19.08 10.05 7.13
CA THR A 27 19.33 9.37 5.86
C THR A 27 18.23 8.36 5.57
N ILE A 28 17.96 8.10 4.28
CA ILE A 28 17.03 7.04 3.89
C ILE A 28 17.50 5.68 4.45
N ARG A 29 18.81 5.46 4.57
CA ARG A 29 19.41 4.28 5.19
C ARG A 29 19.01 4.12 6.66
N GLU A 30 19.19 5.15 7.48
CA GLU A 30 18.79 5.13 8.89
C GLU A 30 17.27 4.91 9.03
N PHE A 31 16.48 5.56 8.17
CA PHE A 31 15.03 5.38 8.17
C PHE A 31 14.63 3.94 7.80
N ALA A 32 15.28 3.34 6.80
CA ALA A 32 15.09 1.95 6.42
C ALA A 32 15.50 0.96 7.53
N GLN A 33 16.58 1.25 8.26
CA GLN A 33 17.01 0.44 9.40
C GLN A 33 15.97 0.44 10.53
N LEU A 34 15.38 1.60 10.85
CA LEU A 34 14.27 1.68 11.79
C LEU A 34 13.10 0.82 11.31
N ILE A 35 12.64 1.03 10.07
CA ILE A 35 11.53 0.27 9.47
C ILE A 35 11.79 -1.24 9.56
N GLY A 36 13.00 -1.70 9.21
CA GLY A 36 13.36 -3.11 9.30
C GLY A 36 13.21 -3.68 10.72
N LYS A 37 13.59 -2.92 11.75
CA LYS A 37 13.41 -3.32 13.16
C LYS A 37 11.94 -3.35 13.57
N LEU A 38 11.13 -2.41 13.09
CA LEU A 38 9.68 -2.37 13.32
C LEU A 38 8.97 -3.58 12.69
N VAL A 39 9.29 -3.90 11.43
CA VAL A 39 8.77 -5.07 10.72
C VAL A 39 9.19 -6.36 11.44
N ALA A 40 10.45 -6.47 11.87
CA ALA A 40 10.93 -7.59 12.66
C ALA A 40 10.27 -7.71 14.05
N SER A 41 9.41 -6.78 14.44
CA SER A 41 8.69 -6.75 15.72
C SER A 41 7.19 -6.98 15.56
N GLU A 42 6.71 -7.21 14.33
CA GLU A 42 5.30 -7.43 13.98
C GLU A 42 4.66 -8.63 14.70
N HIS A 43 5.44 -9.65 15.06
CA HIS A 43 4.94 -10.82 15.76
C HIS A 43 4.54 -10.53 17.21
N GLY A 44 5.07 -9.46 17.82
CA GLY A 44 4.77 -9.06 19.19
C GLY A 44 3.89 -7.82 19.31
N VAL A 45 3.50 -7.20 18.18
CA VAL A 45 2.78 -5.92 18.14
C VAL A 45 1.65 -6.02 17.12
N LEU A 46 0.41 -6.14 17.60
CA LEU A 46 -0.78 -6.36 16.77
C LEU A 46 -0.94 -5.33 15.64
N TYR A 47 -0.78 -4.05 15.96
CA TYR A 47 -1.01 -2.95 15.02
C TYR A 47 0.23 -2.48 14.27
N ALA A 48 1.37 -3.16 14.43
CA ALA A 48 2.63 -2.79 13.77
C ALA A 48 2.49 -2.50 12.26
N PRO A 49 1.77 -3.33 11.46
CA PRO A 49 1.64 -3.10 10.02
C PRO A 49 1.05 -1.75 9.65
N VAL A 50 0.09 -1.24 10.44
CA VAL A 50 -0.53 0.06 10.16
C VAL A 50 0.51 1.18 10.21
N PHE A 51 1.37 1.14 11.23
CA PHE A 51 2.32 2.21 11.49
C PHE A 51 3.59 2.10 10.65
N TYR A 52 4.18 0.91 10.46
CA TYR A 52 5.37 0.82 9.62
C TYR A 52 5.07 0.92 8.11
N LYS A 53 3.84 0.60 7.65
CA LYS A 53 3.48 0.76 6.23
C LYS A 53 3.48 2.23 5.80
N THR A 54 3.01 3.13 6.66
CA THR A 54 3.10 4.58 6.41
C THR A 54 4.55 5.03 6.25
N LEU A 55 5.45 4.51 7.09
CA LEU A 55 6.88 4.81 6.99
C LEU A 55 7.51 4.22 5.72
N GLU A 56 7.14 3.00 5.33
CA GLU A 56 7.56 2.38 4.07
C GLU A 56 7.15 3.22 2.85
N ILE A 57 5.92 3.76 2.85
CA ILE A 57 5.43 4.65 1.79
C ILE A 57 6.33 5.89 1.67
N GLN A 58 6.60 6.59 2.77
CA GLN A 58 7.51 7.74 2.72
C GLN A 58 8.89 7.33 2.22
N LYS A 59 9.46 6.25 2.75
CA LYS A 59 10.78 5.76 2.34
C LYS A 59 10.84 5.49 0.83
N ASP A 60 9.82 4.85 0.27
CA ASP A 60 9.77 4.50 -1.15
C ASP A 60 9.64 5.75 -2.04
N VAL A 61 8.83 6.72 -1.62
CA VAL A 61 8.70 8.02 -2.31
C VAL A 61 10.05 8.74 -2.33
N GLU A 62 10.69 8.88 -1.18
CA GLU A 62 11.98 9.56 -1.06
C GLU A 62 13.10 8.85 -1.83
N LEU A 63 13.14 7.52 -1.78
CA LEU A 63 14.13 6.74 -2.52
C LEU A 63 13.95 6.90 -4.03
N LYS A 64 12.70 6.98 -4.51
CA LYS A 64 12.39 7.24 -5.92
C LYS A 64 12.84 8.65 -6.34
N LEU A 65 12.57 9.67 -5.52
CA LEU A 65 13.00 11.05 -5.79
C LEU A 65 14.53 11.17 -5.81
N ASN A 66 15.22 10.43 -4.94
CA ASN A 66 16.68 10.42 -4.83
C ASN A 66 17.35 9.35 -5.72
N LYS A 67 16.66 8.83 -6.74
CA LYS A 67 17.19 7.87 -7.74
C LYS A 67 17.89 6.64 -7.11
N GLY A 68 17.38 6.16 -5.97
CA GLY A 68 17.94 5.01 -5.27
C GLY A 68 19.11 5.31 -4.32
N ASN A 69 19.45 6.59 -4.08
CA ASN A 69 20.50 6.96 -3.14
C ASN A 69 20.03 6.82 -1.69
N PHE A 70 20.50 5.78 -0.98
CA PHE A 70 20.18 5.55 0.43
C PHE A 70 20.84 6.54 1.40
N ASP A 71 21.89 7.23 0.97
CA ASP A 71 22.62 8.19 1.80
C ASP A 71 22.07 9.62 1.62
N ALA A 72 21.03 9.78 0.81
CA ALA A 72 20.27 11.02 0.70
C ALA A 72 19.61 11.39 2.04
N ARG A 73 19.63 12.69 2.36
CA ARG A 73 19.02 13.25 3.56
C ARG A 73 17.56 13.61 3.30
N ILE A 74 16.68 13.21 4.21
CA ILE A 74 15.23 13.43 4.15
C ILE A 74 14.74 14.05 5.45
N ILE A 75 13.59 14.71 5.37
CA ILE A 75 12.86 15.23 6.52
C ILE A 75 11.67 14.30 6.76
N LEU A 76 11.47 13.86 8.00
CA LEU A 76 10.32 13.03 8.35
C LEU A 76 9.03 13.84 8.22
N SER A 77 8.04 13.29 7.50
CA SER A 77 6.72 13.91 7.39
C SER A 77 6.01 13.92 8.74
N ASN A 78 4.96 14.74 8.88
CA ASN A 78 4.19 14.80 10.12
C ASN A 78 3.55 13.44 10.44
N GLU A 79 3.04 12.75 9.41
CA GLU A 79 2.44 11.41 9.50
C GLU A 79 3.46 10.37 9.98
N SER A 80 4.69 10.43 9.45
CA SER A 80 5.77 9.54 9.88
C SER A 80 6.18 9.80 11.33
N LYS A 81 6.25 11.07 11.75
CA LYS A 81 6.52 11.42 13.15
C LYS A 81 5.43 10.89 14.08
N GLN A 82 4.16 11.05 13.70
CA GLN A 82 3.02 10.48 14.45
C GLN A 82 3.11 8.95 14.55
N CYS A 83 3.47 8.27 13.45
CA CYS A 83 3.65 6.82 13.48
C CYS A 83 4.79 6.40 14.43
N ILE A 84 5.91 7.13 14.41
CA ILE A 84 7.05 6.85 15.32
C ILE A 84 6.67 7.14 16.78
N ASN A 85 5.92 8.21 17.06
CA ASN A 85 5.43 8.52 18.40
C ASN A 85 4.45 7.44 18.90
N TRP A 86 3.55 6.96 18.06
CA TRP A 86 2.68 5.84 18.42
C TRP A 86 3.48 4.61 18.86
N TRP A 87 4.58 4.30 18.16
CA TRP A 87 5.47 3.22 18.56
C TRP A 87 6.09 3.46 19.94
N ILE A 88 6.55 4.67 20.25
CA ILE A 88 7.12 5.00 21.57
C ILE A 88 6.09 4.81 22.68
N GLU A 89 4.86 5.26 22.47
CA GLU A 89 3.78 5.22 23.45
C GLU A 89 3.22 3.81 23.68
N ASN A 90 3.12 2.99 22.62
CA ASN A 90 2.30 1.78 22.66
C ASN A 90 3.12 0.48 22.68
N ILE A 91 4.40 0.49 22.32
CA ILE A 91 5.19 -0.75 22.16
C ILE A 91 5.36 -1.53 23.47
N HIS A 92 5.37 -0.84 24.62
CA HIS A 92 5.54 -1.46 25.94
C HIS A 92 4.38 -2.38 26.31
N ASP A 93 3.16 -1.91 26.07
CA ASP A 93 1.93 -2.63 26.38
C ASP A 93 1.42 -3.47 25.21
N SER A 94 2.07 -3.39 24.04
CA SER A 94 1.70 -4.12 22.84
C SER A 94 1.88 -5.63 23.00
N TYR A 95 0.94 -6.36 22.40
CA TYR A 95 0.96 -7.81 22.28
C TYR A 95 0.27 -8.25 21.00
N LYS A 96 0.49 -9.50 20.58
CA LYS A 96 -0.25 -10.14 19.50
C LYS A 96 -0.91 -11.43 20.01
N PRO A 97 -2.24 -11.57 19.95
CA PRO A 97 -2.90 -12.82 20.31
C PRO A 97 -2.46 -13.97 19.40
N ILE A 98 -2.14 -15.13 19.97
CA ILE A 98 -1.88 -16.36 19.20
C ILE A 98 -3.19 -16.95 18.68
N VAL A 99 -4.20 -16.91 19.53
CA VAL A 99 -5.57 -17.29 19.21
C VAL A 99 -6.41 -16.03 19.30
N PHE A 100 -6.99 -15.62 18.18
CA PHE A 100 -8.01 -14.58 18.16
C PHE A 100 -9.26 -15.18 18.80
N LYS A 101 -9.82 -14.51 19.82
CA LYS A 101 -11.12 -14.91 20.36
C LYS A 101 -12.18 -14.86 19.25
N LEU A 102 -13.26 -15.61 19.45
CA LEU A 102 -14.48 -15.38 18.68
C LEU A 102 -14.83 -13.88 18.75
N PRO A 103 -15.26 -13.27 17.63
CA PRO A 103 -15.55 -11.84 17.62
C PRO A 103 -16.64 -11.53 18.64
N ASP A 104 -16.42 -10.51 19.47
CA ASP A 104 -17.41 -10.06 20.45
C ASP A 104 -18.66 -9.51 19.73
N ARG A 105 -18.47 -9.03 18.50
CA ARG A 105 -19.52 -8.48 17.64
C ARG A 105 -19.31 -8.86 16.18
N LYS A 106 -20.38 -9.27 15.50
CA LYS A 106 -20.36 -9.62 14.08
C LYS A 106 -21.27 -8.68 13.30
N ILE A 107 -20.66 -7.85 12.46
CA ILE A 107 -21.37 -6.97 11.52
C ILE A 107 -21.14 -7.52 10.11
N GLU A 108 -22.22 -7.70 9.38
CA GLU A 108 -22.22 -8.05 7.97
C GLU A 108 -22.67 -6.82 7.17
N SER A 109 -21.98 -6.51 6.07
CA SER A 109 -22.35 -5.40 5.20
C SER A 109 -22.28 -5.85 3.75
N ASP A 110 -23.22 -5.39 2.94
CA ASP A 110 -23.25 -5.62 1.51
C ASP A 110 -23.41 -4.31 0.75
N SER A 111 -22.99 -4.32 -0.50
CA SER A 111 -23.10 -3.17 -1.38
C SER A 111 -23.46 -3.61 -2.79
N SER A 112 -24.28 -2.79 -3.45
CA SER A 112 -24.63 -2.89 -4.85
C SER A 112 -24.36 -1.55 -5.55
N MET A 113 -24.57 -1.50 -6.87
CA MET A 113 -24.51 -0.24 -7.62
C MET A 113 -25.66 0.72 -7.28
N LEU A 114 -26.70 0.28 -6.58
CA LEU A 114 -27.86 1.12 -6.24
C LEU A 114 -27.80 1.62 -4.79
N GLY A 115 -27.31 0.80 -3.87
CA GLY A 115 -27.31 1.10 -2.45
C GLY A 115 -26.47 0.13 -1.63
N TYR A 116 -26.61 0.22 -0.31
CA TYR A 116 -25.89 -0.57 0.67
C TYR A 116 -26.81 -1.06 1.78
N GLY A 117 -26.40 -2.16 2.39
CA GLY A 117 -27.01 -2.74 3.58
C GLY A 117 -25.96 -3.10 4.61
N ALA A 118 -26.36 -3.13 5.87
CA ALA A 118 -25.59 -3.73 6.95
C ALA A 118 -26.49 -4.31 8.04
N LEU A 119 -26.04 -5.41 8.63
CA LEU A 119 -26.68 -6.13 9.72
C LEU A 119 -25.66 -6.32 10.83
N ASP A 120 -25.95 -5.79 12.01
CA ASP A 120 -25.30 -6.22 13.24
C ASP A 120 -25.97 -7.51 13.73
N VAL A 121 -25.32 -8.64 13.49
CA VAL A 121 -25.83 -9.97 13.85
C VAL A 121 -25.93 -10.12 15.37
N THR A 122 -25.09 -9.40 16.13
CA THR A 122 -25.04 -9.51 17.59
C THR A 122 -26.19 -8.78 18.27
N ASN A 123 -26.53 -7.57 17.80
CA ASN A 123 -27.61 -6.76 18.38
C ASN A 123 -28.89 -6.75 17.53
N ASN A 124 -28.92 -7.48 16.42
CA ASN A 124 -30.02 -7.55 15.46
C ASN A 124 -30.43 -6.17 14.91
N LEU A 125 -29.46 -5.28 14.67
CA LEU A 125 -29.68 -3.94 14.11
C LEU A 125 -29.43 -3.94 12.61
N THR A 126 -30.26 -3.22 11.86
CA THR A 126 -30.12 -3.11 10.41
C THR A 126 -29.89 -1.67 9.99
N LEU A 127 -29.14 -1.51 8.91
CA LEU A 127 -28.87 -0.25 8.23
C LEU A 127 -29.06 -0.50 6.74
N SER A 128 -29.75 0.40 6.05
CA SER A 128 -29.84 0.38 4.61
C SER A 128 -29.85 1.80 4.07
N GLY A 129 -29.30 1.99 2.88
CA GLY A 129 -29.31 3.29 2.22
C GLY A 129 -29.09 3.18 0.72
N VAL A 130 -29.31 4.29 0.03
CA VAL A 130 -29.17 4.41 -1.42
C VAL A 130 -27.96 5.28 -1.72
N TRP A 131 -27.16 4.89 -2.71
CA TRP A 131 -26.03 5.70 -3.16
C TRP A 131 -26.55 6.91 -3.94
N SER A 132 -25.93 8.07 -3.71
CA SER A 132 -26.14 9.26 -4.55
C SER A 132 -25.65 9.00 -5.97
N LEU A 133 -26.15 9.77 -6.95
CA LEU A 133 -25.80 9.59 -8.37
C LEU A 133 -24.28 9.64 -8.62
N SER A 134 -23.55 10.50 -7.90
CA SER A 134 -22.09 10.59 -8.01
C SER A 134 -21.36 9.38 -7.43
N GLU A 135 -21.93 8.76 -6.39
CA GLU A 135 -21.38 7.56 -5.75
C GLU A 135 -21.65 6.31 -6.56
N ARG A 136 -22.83 6.17 -7.18
CA ARG A 136 -23.17 5.03 -8.05
C ARG A 136 -22.16 4.81 -9.18
N ASN A 137 -21.53 5.90 -9.63
CA ASN A 137 -20.50 5.88 -10.66
C ASN A 137 -19.11 5.45 -10.14
N LYS A 138 -18.96 5.19 -8.83
CA LYS A 138 -17.71 4.70 -8.24
C LYS A 138 -17.60 3.18 -8.39
N HIS A 139 -16.37 2.70 -8.38
CA HIS A 139 -16.08 1.27 -8.49
C HIS A 139 -16.72 0.47 -7.34
N ILE A 140 -17.18 -0.76 -7.61
CA ILE A 140 -17.89 -1.59 -6.62
C ILE A 140 -17.11 -1.76 -5.30
N ASN A 141 -15.80 -2.03 -5.33
CA ASN A 141 -15.03 -2.12 -4.06
C ASN A 141 -15.03 -0.81 -3.25
N PHE A 142 -15.07 0.36 -3.91
CA PHE A 142 -15.16 1.63 -3.18
C PHE A 142 -16.49 1.70 -2.44
N LEU A 143 -17.58 1.25 -3.09
CA LEU A 143 -18.90 1.17 -2.49
C LEU A 143 -18.97 0.12 -1.37
N GLU A 144 -18.33 -1.04 -1.53
CA GLU A 144 -18.21 -2.06 -0.48
C GLU A 144 -17.45 -1.52 0.76
N LEU A 145 -16.31 -0.86 0.55
CA LEU A 145 -15.55 -0.23 1.64
C LEU A 145 -16.33 0.89 2.31
N LYS A 146 -17.07 1.68 1.52
CA LYS A 146 -17.92 2.75 2.03
C LYS A 146 -19.10 2.19 2.83
N ALA A 147 -19.73 1.10 2.37
CA ALA A 147 -20.80 0.42 3.09
C ALA A 147 -20.29 -0.10 4.45
N ALA A 148 -19.13 -0.75 4.49
CA ALA A 148 -18.50 -1.19 5.72
C ALA A 148 -18.19 0.00 6.67
N PHE A 149 -17.69 1.12 6.14
CA PHE A 149 -17.46 2.34 6.92
C PHE A 149 -18.74 2.91 7.51
N LEU A 150 -19.82 2.99 6.74
CA LEU A 150 -21.12 3.48 7.21
C LEU A 150 -21.73 2.55 8.27
N ALA A 151 -21.59 1.23 8.09
CA ALA A 151 -22.01 0.23 9.07
C ALA A 151 -21.27 0.43 10.41
N LEU A 152 -19.95 0.58 10.37
CA LEU A 152 -19.14 0.85 11.56
C LEU A 152 -19.53 2.17 12.22
N LYS A 153 -19.76 3.23 11.44
CA LYS A 153 -20.21 4.51 11.99
C LYS A 153 -21.57 4.40 12.69
N ALA A 154 -22.53 3.72 12.07
CA ALA A 154 -23.88 3.57 12.63
C ALA A 154 -23.91 2.68 13.88
N PHE A 155 -23.16 1.58 13.87
CA PHE A 155 -23.24 0.55 14.90
C PHE A 155 -22.19 0.72 16.01
N CYS A 156 -21.06 1.39 15.74
CA CYS A 156 -19.90 1.45 16.62
C CYS A 156 -19.57 2.85 17.15
N ASP A 157 -20.48 3.82 16.98
CA ASP A 157 -20.27 5.24 17.37
C ASP A 157 -19.91 5.44 18.87
N ARG A 158 -20.21 4.46 19.73
CA ARG A 158 -19.91 4.49 21.18
C ARG A 158 -19.02 3.35 21.68
N THR A 159 -18.56 2.45 20.81
CA THR A 159 -17.78 1.27 21.22
C THR A 159 -16.28 1.55 21.16
N ARG A 160 -15.54 1.16 22.20
CA ARG A 160 -14.07 1.21 22.24
C ARG A 160 -13.55 -0.17 22.61
N ASN A 161 -12.44 -0.59 21.97
CA ASN A 161 -11.75 -1.86 22.24
C ASN A 161 -12.55 -3.16 21.94
N GLU A 162 -13.47 -3.15 20.98
CA GLU A 162 -14.15 -4.39 20.50
C GLU A 162 -13.35 -5.08 19.40
N HIS A 163 -13.29 -6.42 19.45
CA HIS A 163 -12.59 -7.22 18.45
C HIS A 163 -13.52 -7.64 17.31
N PHE A 164 -13.35 -7.02 16.14
CA PHE A 164 -14.04 -7.40 14.90
C PHE A 164 -13.36 -8.58 14.20
N PRO A 165 -14.12 -9.44 13.50
CA PRO A 165 -13.54 -10.54 12.73
C PRO A 165 -12.67 -10.01 11.60
N LYS A 166 -11.69 -10.82 11.18
CA LYS A 166 -10.89 -10.52 9.97
C LYS A 166 -11.83 -10.34 8.76
N PRO A 167 -11.49 -9.45 7.81
CA PRO A 167 -12.25 -9.30 6.57
C PRO A 167 -12.52 -10.64 5.89
N TYR A 168 -13.70 -10.79 5.30
CA TYR A 168 -14.11 -12.05 4.67
C TYR A 168 -13.20 -12.40 3.50
N LYS A 169 -12.40 -13.46 3.68
CA LYS A 169 -11.44 -14.05 2.72
C LYS A 169 -10.38 -13.06 2.17
N PRO A 170 -9.12 -13.49 2.02
CA PRO A 170 -8.11 -12.66 1.40
C PRO A 170 -8.47 -12.36 -0.06
N VAL A 171 -8.14 -11.14 -0.52
CA VAL A 171 -8.30 -10.76 -1.93
C VAL A 171 -7.47 -11.72 -2.79
N LYS A 172 -8.11 -12.37 -3.76
CA LYS A 172 -7.45 -13.32 -4.65
C LYS A 172 -6.58 -12.58 -5.67
N LYS A 173 -5.50 -13.22 -6.16
CA LYS A 173 -4.64 -12.68 -7.23
C LYS A 173 -5.44 -12.24 -8.46
N GLY A 174 -6.46 -13.01 -8.84
CA GLY A 174 -7.35 -12.67 -9.96
C GLY A 174 -8.16 -11.39 -9.73
N THR A 175 -8.55 -11.11 -8.49
CA THR A 175 -9.24 -9.88 -8.10
C THR A 175 -8.30 -8.67 -8.24
N ILE A 176 -7.07 -8.77 -7.75
CA ILE A 176 -6.04 -7.72 -7.93
C ILE A 176 -5.75 -7.49 -9.43
N ALA A 177 -5.62 -8.55 -10.22
CA ALA A 177 -5.38 -8.43 -11.66
C ALA A 177 -6.54 -7.71 -12.38
N LYS A 178 -7.79 -7.99 -12.00
CA LYS A 178 -8.96 -7.26 -12.51
C LYS A 178 -8.91 -5.78 -12.14
N TRP A 179 -8.52 -5.45 -10.91
CA TRP A 179 -8.40 -4.06 -10.47
C TRP A 179 -7.33 -3.30 -11.25
N ILE A 180 -6.16 -3.89 -11.47
CA ILE A 180 -5.09 -3.25 -12.27
C ILE A 180 -5.60 -2.98 -13.70
N LYS A 181 -6.28 -3.96 -14.31
CA LYS A 181 -6.90 -3.80 -15.63
C LYS A 181 -7.90 -2.65 -15.66
N GLN A 182 -8.76 -2.56 -14.65
CA GLN A 182 -9.75 -1.49 -14.55
C GLN A 182 -9.09 -0.12 -14.42
N VAL A 183 -8.03 -0.01 -13.62
CA VAL A 183 -7.26 1.24 -13.46
C VAL A 183 -6.62 1.66 -14.78
N LEU A 184 -6.06 0.73 -15.56
CA LEU A 184 -5.49 1.04 -16.88
C LEU A 184 -6.57 1.56 -17.84
N ILE A 185 -7.74 0.90 -17.90
CA ILE A 185 -8.87 1.37 -18.72
C ILE A 185 -9.31 2.78 -18.31
N LEU A 186 -9.48 3.01 -17.02
CA LEU A 186 -9.89 4.32 -16.49
C LEU A 186 -8.83 5.42 -16.73
N ALA A 187 -7.56 5.03 -16.85
CA ALA A 187 -6.47 5.92 -17.24
C ALA A 187 -6.40 6.18 -18.76
N GLY A 188 -7.34 5.66 -19.54
CA GLY A 188 -7.38 5.81 -21.00
C GLY A 188 -6.37 4.93 -21.75
N ILE A 189 -5.81 3.91 -21.10
CA ILE A 189 -4.81 3.03 -21.71
C ILE A 189 -5.53 1.91 -22.47
N ASP A 190 -5.27 1.83 -23.78
CA ASP A 190 -5.77 0.74 -24.61
C ASP A 190 -5.13 -0.60 -24.20
N MET A 191 -5.94 -1.43 -23.54
CA MET A 191 -5.51 -2.73 -23.04
C MET A 191 -5.41 -3.83 -24.11
N THR A 192 -5.87 -3.59 -25.34
CA THR A 192 -5.61 -4.49 -26.46
C THR A 192 -4.13 -4.46 -26.86
N ILE A 193 -3.46 -3.32 -26.62
CA ILE A 193 -2.05 -3.07 -26.91
C ILE A 193 -1.20 -3.16 -25.63
N PHE A 194 -1.64 -2.51 -24.55
CA PHE A 194 -0.87 -2.34 -23.31
C PHE A 194 -1.53 -3.07 -22.13
N THR A 195 -1.10 -4.32 -21.92
CA THR A 195 -1.50 -5.11 -20.75
C THR A 195 -0.67 -4.73 -19.51
N PRO A 196 -1.07 -5.11 -18.27
CA PRO A 196 -0.28 -4.83 -17.05
C PRO A 196 1.20 -5.28 -17.10
N HIS A 197 1.57 -6.21 -17.98
CA HIS A 197 2.94 -6.67 -18.17
C HIS A 197 3.73 -5.87 -19.22
N SER A 198 3.08 -4.99 -19.99
CA SER A 198 3.70 -4.19 -21.05
C SER A 198 4.68 -3.15 -20.47
N THR A 199 4.40 -2.60 -19.28
CA THR A 199 5.24 -1.61 -18.59
C THR A 199 6.67 -2.10 -18.42
N ARG A 200 6.84 -3.39 -18.10
CA ARG A 200 8.16 -3.99 -17.94
C ARG A 200 8.92 -4.02 -19.27
N GLY A 201 8.26 -4.43 -20.35
CA GLY A 201 8.85 -4.46 -21.69
C GLY A 201 9.16 -3.05 -22.23
N ALA A 202 8.27 -2.08 -22.02
CA ALA A 202 8.45 -0.70 -22.45
C ALA A 202 9.65 -0.04 -21.74
N ALA A 203 9.72 -0.15 -20.41
CA ALA A 203 10.82 0.40 -19.62
C ALA A 203 12.17 -0.21 -20.02
N THR A 204 12.23 -1.54 -20.20
CA THR A 204 13.47 -2.24 -20.58
C THR A 204 13.89 -1.96 -22.01
N SER A 205 12.93 -1.73 -22.91
CA SER A 205 13.22 -1.31 -24.29
C SER A 205 13.77 0.11 -24.32
N TYR A 206 13.21 1.03 -23.53
CA TYR A 206 13.67 2.43 -23.46
C TYR A 206 15.15 2.53 -23.04
N VAL A 207 15.59 1.70 -22.10
CA VAL A 207 17.00 1.69 -21.67
C VAL A 207 17.90 0.87 -22.61
N SER A 208 17.31 0.04 -23.48
CA SER A 208 18.03 -0.74 -24.49
C SER A 208 18.70 0.21 -25.49
N GLY A 209 20.04 0.16 -25.58
CA GLY A 209 20.83 1.06 -26.42
C GLY A 209 21.33 2.32 -25.71
N ARG A 210 20.85 2.62 -24.49
CA ARG A 210 21.40 3.70 -23.63
C ARG A 210 22.38 3.20 -22.58
N ILE A 211 22.28 1.93 -22.21
CA ILE A 211 23.20 1.27 -21.27
C ILE A 211 23.65 -0.09 -21.81
N PRO A 212 24.85 -0.57 -21.43
CA PRO A 212 25.35 -1.87 -21.85
C PRO A 212 24.40 -3.01 -21.48
N ILE A 213 24.21 -3.95 -22.41
CA ILE A 213 23.31 -5.09 -22.22
C ILE A 213 23.67 -5.94 -21.01
N ALA A 214 24.96 -6.10 -20.72
CA ALA A 214 25.44 -6.82 -19.54
C ALA A 214 24.96 -6.19 -18.22
N THR A 215 24.89 -4.85 -18.17
CA THR A 215 24.35 -4.12 -17.01
C THR A 215 22.85 -4.39 -16.87
N ILE A 216 22.10 -4.35 -17.98
CA ILE A 216 20.66 -4.66 -17.97
C ILE A 216 20.42 -6.08 -17.48
N LEU A 217 21.14 -7.07 -18.01
CA LEU A 217 21.02 -8.48 -17.64
C LEU A 217 21.35 -8.71 -16.16
N ARG A 218 22.43 -8.11 -15.66
CA ARG A 218 22.84 -8.18 -14.25
C ARG A 218 21.80 -7.55 -13.33
N THR A 219 21.30 -6.36 -13.65
CA THR A 219 20.33 -5.64 -12.83
C THR A 219 18.95 -6.31 -12.82
N ALA A 220 18.53 -6.90 -13.95
CA ALA A 220 17.24 -7.59 -14.07
C ALA A 220 17.29 -9.07 -13.66
N GLY A 221 18.47 -9.62 -13.33
CA GLY A 221 18.67 -11.01 -12.93
C GLY A 221 18.55 -12.03 -14.08
N TRP A 222 18.80 -11.61 -15.33
CA TRP A 222 18.70 -12.47 -16.50
C TRP A 222 20.05 -13.11 -16.85
N ARG A 223 20.05 -14.43 -17.06
CA ARG A 223 21.28 -15.19 -17.40
C ARG A 223 21.66 -15.11 -18.87
N LYS A 224 20.72 -14.82 -19.78
CA LYS A 224 20.92 -14.86 -21.22
C LYS A 224 20.31 -13.63 -21.90
N ASP A 225 21.07 -13.03 -22.82
CA ASP A 225 20.63 -11.95 -23.69
C ASP A 225 19.40 -12.34 -24.53
N SER A 226 19.34 -13.58 -25.00
CA SER A 226 18.20 -14.07 -25.80
C SER A 226 16.85 -13.96 -25.08
N VAL A 227 16.83 -14.12 -23.74
CA VAL A 227 15.61 -13.97 -22.93
C VAL A 227 15.18 -12.50 -22.92
N PHE A 228 16.14 -11.58 -22.76
CA PHE A 228 15.87 -10.16 -22.86
C PHE A 228 15.32 -9.78 -24.24
N ARG A 229 16.01 -10.14 -25.32
CA ARG A 229 15.60 -9.77 -26.68
C ARG A 229 14.26 -10.34 -27.07
N LYS A 230 13.99 -11.60 -26.73
CA LYS A 230 12.76 -12.30 -27.12
C LYS A 230 11.52 -11.80 -26.38
N PHE A 231 11.64 -11.53 -25.08
CA PHE A 231 10.47 -11.29 -24.22
C PHE A 231 10.32 -9.82 -23.79
N TYR A 232 11.40 -9.04 -23.80
CA TYR A 232 11.44 -7.71 -23.17
C TYR A 232 11.93 -6.58 -24.07
N GLN A 233 12.65 -6.86 -25.17
CA GLN A 233 13.04 -5.86 -26.15
C GLN A 233 11.94 -5.72 -27.21
N ARG A 234 11.23 -4.59 -27.19
CA ARG A 234 10.20 -4.21 -28.15
C ARG A 234 10.74 -3.10 -29.05
N PRO A 235 10.40 -3.10 -30.35
CA PRO A 235 10.79 -2.02 -31.25
C PRO A 235 10.18 -0.71 -30.76
N ILE A 236 11.01 0.31 -30.59
CA ILE A 236 10.57 1.67 -30.27
C ILE A 236 10.41 2.39 -31.61
N THR A 237 9.17 2.58 -32.02
CA THR A 237 8.85 3.40 -33.19
C THR A 237 8.95 4.87 -32.79
N ASN A 238 9.85 5.64 -33.42
CA ASN A 238 9.96 7.09 -33.26
C ASN A 238 8.86 7.81 -34.07
N ASP A 239 7.61 7.36 -33.93
CA ASP A 239 6.50 8.09 -34.52
C ASP A 239 6.23 9.31 -33.65
N SER A 240 6.78 10.45 -34.08
CA SER A 240 6.80 11.70 -33.31
C SER A 240 5.42 12.33 -33.11
N SER A 241 4.36 11.77 -33.71
CA SER A 241 2.98 12.26 -33.59
C SER A 241 2.47 12.15 -32.15
N PHE A 242 2.61 10.98 -31.52
CA PHE A 242 2.08 10.72 -30.17
C PHE A 242 2.84 11.47 -29.06
N SER A 243 4.17 11.57 -29.20
CA SER A 243 5.04 12.31 -28.28
C SER A 243 4.73 13.81 -28.26
N LYS A 244 4.36 14.38 -29.42
CA LYS A 244 3.94 15.78 -29.54
C LYS A 244 2.57 16.03 -28.93
N GLU A 245 1.61 15.11 -29.09
CA GLU A 245 0.28 15.23 -28.48
C GLU A 245 0.33 15.13 -26.94
N ILE A 246 1.17 14.27 -26.36
CA ILE A 246 1.33 14.18 -24.90
C ILE A 246 1.95 15.46 -24.30
N LEU A 247 2.86 16.12 -25.01
CA LEU A 247 3.43 17.40 -24.58
C LEU A 247 2.40 18.53 -24.65
N LEU A 248 1.51 18.52 -25.65
CA LEU A 248 0.38 19.46 -25.78
C LEU A 248 -0.65 19.33 -24.65
N ILE A 249 -0.88 18.12 -24.12
CA ILE A 249 -1.80 17.90 -22.99
C ILE A 249 -1.27 18.49 -21.67
N ARG A 250 0.05 18.67 -21.54
CA ARG A 250 0.67 19.29 -20.33
C ARG A 250 0.65 20.82 -20.33
N GLU A 251 0.26 21.46 -21.43
CA GLU A 251 0.20 22.93 -21.52
C GLU A 251 -1.21 23.52 -21.38
N ILE A 252 -2.24 22.70 -21.14
CA ILE A 252 -3.57 23.21 -20.80
C ILE A 252 -3.71 23.16 -19.28
N ARG A 253 -3.66 24.37 -18.69
CA ARG A 253 -3.80 24.72 -17.27
C ARG A 253 -4.93 23.99 -16.54
#